data_AF-A0AAW0WJL1-F1
#
_entry.id   AF-A0AAW0WJL1-F1
#
_cell.length_a   1.000
_cell.length_b   1.000
_cell.length_c   1.000
_cell.angle_alpha   90.00
_cell.angle_beta   90.00
_cell.angle_gamma   90.00
#
_symmetry.space_group_name_H-M   'P 1'
#
loop_
_entity.id
_entity.type
_entity.pdbx_description
1 polymer ?
#
loop_
_entity_poly.entity_id
_entity_poly.type
_entity_poly.pdbx_seq_one_letter_code
_entity_poly.pdbx_strand_id
1 'polypeptide(L)'
;MMTKVIDCLTTFRQESCSIDPSTYNKFLSSLKEVVTSMSLSDLWDHVKESRLGMINSEENARSSVDRAAAEEFLKLEQQSQQPAPAPQVQNDDVEDLLDDM
;
A
#
# COMPACT_ATOMS: atom_id res chain seq x y z
N MET A 1 -8.42 -0.76 22.66
CA MET A 1 -9.05 -1.51 21.54
C MET A 1 -8.00 -1.96 20.54
N MET A 2 -7.05 -1.09 20.17
CA MET A 2 -5.94 -1.42 19.26
C MET A 2 -5.05 -2.58 19.72
N THR A 3 -4.79 -2.74 21.01
CA THR A 3 -3.96 -3.86 21.55
C THR A 3 -4.43 -5.22 21.05
N LYS A 4 -5.74 -5.49 21.08
CA LYS A 4 -6.30 -6.78 20.61
C LYS A 4 -6.12 -6.99 19.11
N VAL A 5 -6.18 -5.91 18.32
CA VAL A 5 -5.98 -5.96 16.86
C VAL A 5 -4.51 -6.26 16.56
N ILE A 6 -3.60 -5.55 17.22
CA ILE A 6 -2.15 -5.76 17.08
C ILE A 6 -1.74 -7.15 17.56
N ASP A 7 -2.26 -7.64 18.69
CA ASP A 7 -1.98 -9.00 19.19
C ASP A 7 -2.46 -10.07 18.20
N CYS A 8 -3.66 -9.87 17.64
CA CYS A 8 -4.21 -10.75 16.61
C CYS A 8 -3.34 -10.76 15.35
N LEU A 9 -2.95 -9.57 14.85
CA LEU A 9 -2.07 -9.44 13.69
C LEU A 9 -0.69 -10.06 13.94
N THR A 10 -0.16 -9.91 15.15
CA THR A 10 1.12 -10.50 15.56
C THR A 10 1.05 -12.02 15.52
N THR A 11 0.01 -12.60 16.13
CA THR A 11 -0.21 -14.05 16.13
C THR A 11 -0.42 -14.56 14.72
N PHE A 12 -1.25 -13.87 13.93
CA PHE A 12 -1.52 -14.24 12.53
C PHE A 12 -0.25 -14.19 11.65
N ARG A 13 0.63 -13.20 11.85
CA ARG A 13 1.93 -13.13 11.18
C ARG A 13 2.82 -14.32 11.54
N GLN A 14 2.90 -14.67 12.82
CA GLN A 14 3.71 -15.80 13.30
C GLN A 14 3.24 -17.14 12.71
N GLU A 15 1.93 -17.39 12.76
CA GLU A 15 1.33 -18.61 12.20
C GLU A 15 1.53 -18.68 10.67
N SER A 16 1.32 -17.57 9.98
CA SER A 16 1.54 -17.50 8.53
C SER A 16 3.00 -17.68 8.15
N CYS A 17 3.94 -17.23 8.97
CA CYS A 17 5.35 -17.50 8.75
C CYS A 17 5.65 -19.02 8.79
N SER A 18 4.97 -19.78 9.65
CA SER A 18 5.16 -21.23 9.73
C SER A 18 4.49 -22.00 8.58
N ILE A 19 3.31 -21.55 8.15
CA ILE A 19 2.48 -22.24 7.17
C ILE A 19 2.75 -21.71 5.76
N ASP A 20 2.31 -20.48 5.49
CA ASP A 20 2.44 -19.81 4.21
C ASP A 20 2.52 -18.28 4.37
N PRO A 21 3.70 -17.66 4.14
CA PRO A 21 3.86 -16.22 4.27
C PRO A 21 3.05 -15.42 3.23
N SER A 22 2.67 -16.05 2.10
CA SER A 22 1.87 -15.39 1.07
C SER A 22 0.49 -14.98 1.58
N THR A 23 -0.09 -15.78 2.48
CA THR A 23 -1.42 -15.56 3.04
C THR A 23 -1.46 -14.27 3.87
N TYR A 24 -0.47 -14.07 4.75
CA TYR A 24 -0.33 -12.83 5.51
C TYR A 24 -0.08 -11.63 4.60
N ASN A 25 0.83 -11.77 3.64
CA ASN A 25 1.20 -10.68 2.73
C ASN A 25 0.00 -10.21 1.90
N LYS A 26 -0.83 -11.13 1.39
CA LYS A 26 -2.09 -10.80 0.69
C LYS A 26 -3.07 -10.09 1.61
N PHE A 27 -3.26 -10.60 2.82
CA PHE A 27 -4.12 -9.95 3.81
C PHE A 27 -3.65 -8.53 4.13
N LEU A 28 -2.34 -8.33 4.32
CA LEU A 28 -1.77 -7.04 4.67
C LEU A 28 -1.96 -6.02 3.53
N SER A 29 -1.88 -6.45 2.26
CA SER A 29 -2.25 -5.61 1.11
C SER A 29 -3.70 -5.17 1.17
N SER A 30 -4.64 -6.09 1.40
CA SER A 30 -6.05 -5.75 1.56
C SER A 30 -6.30 -4.84 2.78
N LEU A 31 -5.57 -5.05 3.88
CA LEU A 31 -5.65 -4.18 5.05
C LEU A 31 -5.19 -2.75 4.71
N LYS A 32 -4.10 -2.60 3.93
CA LYS A 32 -3.61 -1.28 3.48
C LYS A 32 -4.65 -0.55 2.63
N GLU A 33 -5.34 -1.25 1.73
CA GLU A 33 -6.43 -0.69 0.92
C GLU A 33 -7.61 -0.24 1.79
N VAL A 34 -8.02 -1.04 2.78
CA VAL A 34 -9.10 -0.71 3.71
C VAL A 34 -8.72 0.50 4.58
N VAL A 35 -7.50 0.52 5.11
CA VAL A 35 -6.97 1.63 5.89
C VAL A 35 -6.98 2.93 5.09
N THR A 36 -6.55 2.86 3.82
CA THR A 36 -6.47 4.03 2.94
C THR A 36 -7.87 4.52 2.56
N SER A 37 -8.77 3.62 2.19
CA SER A 37 -10.16 3.98 1.81
C SER A 37 -10.99 4.51 2.98
N MET A 38 -10.79 3.98 4.18
CA MET A 38 -11.53 4.38 5.38
C MET A 38 -10.81 5.46 6.22
N SER A 39 -9.67 5.97 5.76
CA SER A 39 -8.84 6.96 6.50
C SER A 39 -8.46 6.50 7.92
N LEU A 40 -8.19 5.20 8.11
CA LEU A 40 -7.80 4.61 9.40
C LEU A 40 -6.29 4.69 9.65
N SER A 41 -5.68 5.86 9.43
CA SER A 41 -4.23 6.06 9.51
C SER A 41 -3.65 5.65 10.87
N ASP A 42 -4.39 5.88 11.97
CA ASP A 42 -4.02 5.49 13.33
C ASP A 42 -3.72 3.98 13.43
N LEU A 43 -4.55 3.12 12.82
CA LEU A 43 -4.31 1.67 12.81
C LEU A 43 -2.99 1.35 12.09
N TRP A 44 -2.72 2.02 10.97
CA TRP A 44 -1.50 1.78 10.21
C TRP A 44 -0.24 2.26 10.93
N ASP A 45 -0.33 3.37 11.66
CA ASP A 45 0.76 3.84 12.52
C ASP A 45 1.10 2.79 13.58
N HIS A 46 0.10 2.20 14.24
CA HIS A 46 0.34 1.10 15.18
C HIS A 46 0.92 -0.17 14.52
N VAL A 47 0.52 -0.49 13.28
CA VAL A 47 1.10 -1.60 12.49
C VAL A 47 2.58 -1.35 12.20
N LYS A 48 2.95 -0.11 11.83
CA LYS A 48 4.34 0.30 11.58
C LYS A 48 5.17 0.22 12.86
N GLU A 49 4.67 0.77 13.97
CA GLU A 49 5.34 0.75 15.28
C GLU A 49 5.59 -0.68 15.76
N SER A 50 4.61 -1.57 15.55
CA SER A 50 4.69 -2.98 15.93
C SER A 50 5.50 -3.84 14.95
N ARG A 51 6.06 -3.24 13.88
CA ARG A 51 6.83 -3.90 12.82
C ARG A 51 6.07 -5.06 12.16
N LEU A 52 4.76 -4.90 12.01
CA LEU A 52 3.86 -5.88 11.40
C LEU A 52 3.81 -5.72 9.86
N GLY A 53 4.98 -5.50 9.25
CA GLY A 53 5.14 -5.41 7.81
C GLY A 53 5.09 -6.79 7.13
N MET A 54 5.12 -6.78 5.79
CA MET A 54 5.15 -8.01 4.99
C MET A 54 6.30 -8.92 5.43
N ILE A 55 6.05 -10.23 5.41
CA ILE A 55 7.06 -11.24 5.68
C ILE A 55 7.96 -11.30 4.45
N ASN A 56 9.25 -11.02 4.61
CA ASN A 56 10.20 -11.01 3.51
C ASN A 56 10.94 -12.35 3.35
N SER A 57 11.68 -12.48 2.25
CA SER A 57 12.47 -13.66 1.88
C SER A 57 13.66 -13.92 2.81
N GLU A 58 14.16 -12.90 3.51
CA GLU A 58 15.22 -13.03 4.51
C GLU A 58 14.70 -13.67 5.82
N GLU A 59 13.47 -13.33 6.24
CA GLU A 59 12.80 -13.91 7.41
C GLU A 59 12.24 -15.30 7.12
N ASN A 60 11.79 -15.54 5.88
CA ASN A 60 11.20 -16.81 5.49
C ASN A 60 11.52 -17.15 4.03
N ALA A 61 12.26 -18.24 3.83
CA ALA A 61 12.66 -18.71 2.51
C ALA A 61 11.48 -19.08 1.57
N ARG A 62 10.26 -19.24 2.11
CA ARG A 62 9.03 -19.43 1.31
C ARG A 62 8.39 -18.12 0.85
N SER A 63 8.84 -16.98 1.36
CA SER A 63 8.35 -15.68 0.93
C SER A 63 9.03 -15.26 -0.37
N SER A 64 8.22 -14.74 -1.30
CA SER A 64 8.66 -14.17 -2.57
C SER A 64 8.86 -12.64 -2.49
N VAL A 65 8.75 -12.05 -1.29
CA VAL A 65 8.85 -10.60 -1.09
C VAL A 65 10.24 -10.24 -0.62
N ASP A 66 10.96 -9.38 -1.34
CA ASP A 66 12.28 -8.92 -0.91
C ASP A 66 12.19 -7.94 0.26
N ARG A 67 13.26 -7.86 1.08
CA ARG A 67 13.30 -6.94 2.23
C ARG A 67 13.03 -5.50 1.83
N ALA A 68 13.61 -5.03 0.72
CA ALA A 68 13.36 -3.69 0.20
C ALA A 68 11.88 -3.46 -0.14
N ALA A 69 11.21 -4.44 -0.76
CA ALA A 69 9.80 -4.34 -1.09
C ALA A 69 8.91 -4.34 0.16
N ALA A 70 9.25 -5.13 1.19
CA ALA A 70 8.55 -5.12 2.47
C ALA A 70 8.70 -3.78 3.21
N GLU A 71 9.90 -3.19 3.20
CA GLU A 71 10.18 -1.88 3.78
C GLU A 71 9.45 -0.75 3.02
N GLU A 72 9.45 -0.80 1.69
CA GLU A 72 8.71 0.14 0.83
C GLU A 72 7.20 0.04 1.05
N PHE A 73 6.67 -1.17 1.14
CA PHE A 73 5.25 -1.39 1.40
C PHE A 73 4.80 -0.79 2.74
N LEU A 74 5.68 -0.82 3.75
CA LEU A 74 5.38 -0.29 5.08
C LEU A 74 5.34 1.24 5.11
N LYS A 75 6.03 1.91 4.16
CA LYS A 75 5.84 3.33 3.91
C LYS A 75 4.41 3.50 3.38
N LEU A 76 3.52 3.96 4.26
CA LEU A 76 2.27 4.57 3.84
C LEU A 76 2.66 5.90 3.22
N GLU A 77 3.13 5.87 1.98
CA GLU A 77 2.92 7.05 1.14
C GLU A 77 1.42 7.24 1.17
N GLN A 78 0.99 8.30 1.86
CA GLN A 78 -0.21 9.01 1.46
C GLN A 78 0.00 9.24 -0.03
N GLN A 79 -0.51 8.33 -0.84
CA GLN A 79 -0.76 8.62 -2.21
C GLN A 79 -1.85 9.68 -2.10
N SER A 80 -1.41 10.93 -1.95
CA SER A 80 -2.06 12.08 -2.51
C SER A 80 -2.73 11.53 -3.74
N GLN A 81 -4.07 11.51 -3.73
CA GLN A 81 -4.82 11.35 -4.95
C GLN A 81 -4.12 12.25 -5.95
N GLN A 82 -3.34 11.68 -6.87
CA GLN A 82 -3.00 12.43 -8.05
C GLN A 82 -4.39 12.76 -8.62
N PRO A 83 -4.75 14.04 -8.76
CA PRO A 83 -5.95 14.36 -9.51
C PRO A 83 -5.80 13.60 -10.82
N ALA A 84 -6.84 12.85 -11.20
CA ALA A 84 -6.90 12.22 -12.52
C ALA A 84 -6.35 13.24 -13.54
N PRO A 85 -5.47 12.82 -14.48
CA PRO A 85 -4.94 13.76 -15.46
C PRO A 85 -6.12 14.50 -16.07
N ALA A 86 -6.15 15.83 -15.91
CA ALA A 86 -7.18 16.66 -16.49
C ALA A 86 -7.31 16.26 -17.96
N PRO A 87 -8.55 16.12 -18.51
CA PRO A 87 -8.72 15.85 -19.92
C PRO A 87 -7.86 16.85 -20.67
N GLN A 88 -6.89 16.33 -21.42
CA GLN A 88 -6.00 17.13 -22.23
C GLN A 88 -6.90 17.77 -23.27
N VAL A 89 -7.30 19.02 -23.05
CA VAL A 89 -7.79 19.90 -24.09
C VAL A 89 -6.63 20.04 -25.07
N GLN A 90 -6.67 19.21 -26.11
CA GLN A 90 -5.91 19.41 -27.33
C GLN A 90 -6.22 20.84 -27.79
N ASN A 91 -5.24 21.72 -27.65
CA ASN A 91 -5.22 23.00 -28.35
C ASN A 91 -4.95 22.69 -29.81
N ASP A 92 -5.99 22.28 -30.54
CA ASP A 92 -5.95 21.95 -31.96
C ASP A 92 -6.94 22.84 -32.74
N ASP A 93 -7.05 24.12 -32.36
CA ASP A 93 -7.92 25.07 -33.05
C ASP A 93 -7.42 26.53 -32.92
N VAL A 94 -6.13 26.75 -33.21
CA VAL A 94 -5.55 28.10 -33.33
C VAL A 94 -4.73 28.33 -34.61
N GLU A 95 -4.84 27.44 -35.62
CA GLU A 95 -4.16 27.61 -36.92
C GLU A 95 -5.06 28.04 -38.08
N ASP A 96 -6.39 28.18 -37.91
CA ASP A 96 -7.31 28.54 -39.01
C ASP A 96 -7.76 30.03 -39.01
N LEU A 97 -7.08 30.91 -38.25
CA LEU A 97 -7.44 32.34 -38.12
C LEU A 97 -6.36 33.31 -38.66
N LEU A 98 -5.53 32.86 -39.61
CA LEU A 98 -4.47 33.68 -40.22
C LEU A 98 -4.45 33.59 -41.76
N ASP A 99 -5.62 33.47 -42.40
CA ASP A 99 -5.72 33.44 -43.88
C ASP A 99 -6.78 34.40 -44.47
N ASP A 100 -7.17 35.46 -43.75
CA ASP A 100 -8.04 36.53 -44.30
C ASP A 100 -7.51 37.94 -43.94
N MET A 101 -6.33 38.29 -44.48
CA MET A 101 -5.84 39.67 -44.58
C MET A 101 -5.35 39.99 -45.98
#